data_AF-A0A959MLN1-F1
#
_entry.id   AF-A0A959MLN1-F1
#
_cell.length_a   1.000
_cell.length_b   1.000
_cell.length_c   1.000
_cell.angle_alpha   90.00
_cell.angle_beta   90.00
_cell.angle_gamma   90.00
#
_symmetry.space_group_name_H-M   'P 1'
#
loop_
_entity.id
_entity.type
_entity.pdbx_description
1 polymer ?
#
loop_
_entity_poly.entity_id
_entity_poly.type
_entity_poly.pdbx_seq_one_letter_code
_entity_poly.pdbx_strand_id
1 'polypeptide(L)'
;MVKEGLSQQELAKTLKTSHSVIGRYERDEMSPSIDAVKKMAAILDTTVGHLLGESNEGKTLKDTTMLKRLNDISALPDKDREHIFYTIDGLIKSAKLQAL
;
A
#
# COMPACT_ATOMS: atom_id res chain seq x y z
N MET A 1 10.44 7.19 -4.51
CA MET A 1 9.76 6.17 -5.33
C MET A 1 10.68 4.97 -5.66
N VAL A 2 12.01 5.17 -5.69
CA VAL A 2 13.04 4.21 -6.18
C VAL A 2 13.69 3.31 -5.11
N LYS A 3 13.15 3.25 -3.88
CA LYS A 3 13.83 2.55 -2.77
C LYS A 3 13.64 1.01 -2.73
N GLU A 4 12.95 0.41 -3.70
CA GLU A 4 12.59 -1.02 -3.73
C GLU A 4 13.18 -1.72 -4.98
N GLY A 5 14.51 -1.71 -5.14
CA GLY A 5 15.24 -2.59 -6.07
C GLY A 5 15.30 -2.18 -7.56
N LEU A 6 14.48 -1.25 -8.03
CA LEU A 6 14.44 -0.81 -9.43
C LEU A 6 15.05 0.60 -9.60
N SER A 7 15.97 0.78 -10.56
CA SER A 7 16.57 2.10 -10.83
C SER A 7 15.61 3.07 -11.54
N GLN A 8 15.86 4.39 -11.43
CA GLN A 8 15.13 5.43 -12.18
C GLN A 8 15.16 5.18 -13.70
N GLN A 9 16.28 4.66 -14.22
CA GLN A 9 16.44 4.35 -15.65
C GLN A 9 15.53 3.20 -16.08
N GLU A 10 15.42 2.14 -15.28
CA GLU A 10 14.56 1.00 -15.58
C GLU A 10 13.08 1.38 -15.47
N LEU A 11 12.71 2.19 -14.48
CA LEU A 11 11.35 2.72 -14.35
C LEU A 11 10.98 3.62 -15.53
N ALA A 12 11.89 4.51 -15.95
CA ALA A 12 11.71 5.38 -17.10
C ALA A 12 11.49 4.57 -18.39
N LYS A 13 12.32 3.54 -18.61
CA LYS A 13 12.21 2.65 -19.76
C LYS A 13 10.85 1.94 -19.80
N THR A 14 10.40 1.43 -18.67
CA THR A 14 9.13 0.69 -18.57
C THR A 14 7.91 1.61 -18.77
N LEU A 15 7.97 2.82 -18.24
CA LEU A 15 6.93 3.84 -18.41
C LEU A 15 7.00 4.58 -19.75
N LYS A 16 7.99 4.25 -20.60
CA LYS A 16 8.26 4.94 -21.88
C LYS A 16 8.39 6.45 -21.71
N THR A 17 9.10 6.86 -20.66
CA THR A 17 9.38 8.27 -20.34
C THR A 17 10.89 8.49 -20.16
N SER A 18 11.31 9.72 -19.91
CA SER A 18 12.72 10.03 -19.69
C SER A 18 13.12 9.88 -18.22
N HIS A 19 14.40 9.57 -17.99
CA HIS A 19 14.99 9.56 -16.65
C HIS A 19 14.76 10.88 -15.90
N SER A 20 14.86 12.01 -16.61
CA SER A 20 14.60 13.33 -16.06
C SER A 20 13.16 13.46 -15.55
N VAL A 21 12.16 12.97 -16.30
CA VAL A 21 10.76 13.00 -15.89
C VAL A 21 10.54 12.21 -14.59
N ILE A 22 11.11 11.01 -14.47
CA ILE A 22 11.05 10.24 -13.21
C ILE A 22 11.69 11.03 -12.06
N GLY A 23 12.86 11.62 -12.29
CA GLY A 23 13.50 12.46 -11.27
C GLY A 23 12.65 13.67 -10.85
N ARG A 24 11.91 14.29 -11.78
CA ARG A 24 10.98 15.38 -11.47
C ARG A 24 9.77 14.90 -10.66
N TYR A 25 9.27 13.68 -10.92
CA TYR A 25 8.23 13.06 -10.09
C TYR A 25 8.72 12.83 -8.66
N GLU A 26 9.96 12.36 -8.48
CA GLU A 26 10.50 12.09 -7.15
C GLU A 26 10.88 13.35 -6.35
N ARG A 27 11.13 14.47 -7.01
CA ARG A 27 11.43 15.77 -6.38
C ARG A 27 10.21 16.68 -6.25
N ASP A 28 9.01 16.15 -6.51
CA ASP A 28 7.74 16.91 -6.49
C ASP A 28 7.72 18.13 -7.44
N GLU A 29 8.61 18.18 -8.43
CA GLU A 29 8.68 19.25 -9.44
C GLU A 29 7.65 19.06 -10.55
N MET A 30 7.08 17.86 -10.66
CA MET A 30 6.06 17.50 -11.64
C MET A 30 5.17 16.41 -11.07
N SER A 31 3.85 16.56 -11.20
CA SER A 31 2.91 15.50 -10.83
C SER A 31 2.76 14.48 -11.96
N PRO A 32 2.84 13.17 -11.68
CA PRO A 32 2.50 12.13 -12.64
C PRO A 32 0.99 12.13 -12.94
N SER A 33 0.62 11.67 -14.13
CA SER A 33 -0.80 11.42 -14.44
C SER A 33 -1.32 10.20 -13.67
N ILE A 34 -2.64 10.10 -13.47
CA ILE A 34 -3.26 8.94 -12.81
C ILE A 34 -2.85 7.62 -13.48
N ASP A 35 -2.80 7.58 -14.81
CA ASP A 35 -2.37 6.40 -15.56
C ASP A 35 -0.90 6.06 -15.32
N ALA A 36 -0.03 7.07 -15.20
CA ALA A 36 1.36 6.85 -14.83
C ALA A 36 1.46 6.28 -13.42
N VAL A 37 0.70 6.80 -12.45
CA VAL A 37 0.69 6.30 -11.06
C VAL A 37 0.18 4.86 -10.98
N LYS A 38 -0.89 4.50 -11.71
CA LYS A 38 -1.37 3.11 -11.79
C LYS A 38 -0.32 2.15 -12.35
N LYS A 39 0.38 2.57 -13.41
CA LYS A 39 1.47 1.76 -13.99
C LYS A 39 2.64 1.63 -13.03
N MET A 40 3.02 2.72 -12.35
CA MET A 40 4.06 2.71 -11.33
C MET A 40 3.72 1.76 -10.18
N ALA A 41 2.47 1.79 -9.71
CA ALA A 41 1.99 0.90 -8.66
C ALA A 41 2.13 -0.58 -9.05
N ALA A 42 1.74 -0.93 -10.27
CA ALA A 42 1.89 -2.30 -10.79
C ALA A 42 3.36 -2.72 -10.98
N ILE A 43 4.24 -1.81 -11.40
CA ILE A 43 5.67 -2.10 -11.63
C ILE A 43 6.44 -2.26 -10.31
N LEU A 44 6.12 -1.42 -9.33
CA LEU A 44 6.80 -1.36 -8.03
C LEU A 44 6.15 -2.25 -6.97
N ASP A 45 5.21 -3.12 -7.39
CA ASP A 45 4.40 -3.99 -6.52
C ASP A 45 3.88 -3.26 -5.27
N THR A 46 3.21 -2.13 -5.51
CA THR A 46 2.72 -1.24 -4.45
C THR A 46 1.33 -0.68 -4.80
N THR A 47 0.75 0.12 -3.92
CA THR A 47 -0.56 0.75 -4.15
C THR A 47 -0.43 2.19 -4.63
N VAL A 48 -1.44 2.68 -5.34
CA VAL A 48 -1.55 4.09 -5.74
C VAL A 48 -1.51 5.01 -4.51
N GLY A 49 -2.25 4.68 -3.45
CA GLY A 49 -2.26 5.45 -2.19
C GLY A 49 -0.87 5.53 -1.55
N HIS A 50 -0.11 4.44 -1.56
CA HIS A 50 1.28 4.44 -1.07
C HIS A 50 2.18 5.38 -1.88
N LEU A 51 2.03 5.43 -3.22
CA LEU A 51 2.77 6.36 -4.07
C LEU A 51 2.38 7.84 -3.85
N LEU A 52 1.18 8.10 -3.34
CA LEU A 52 0.66 9.44 -3.06
C LEU A 52 0.90 9.92 -1.62
N GLY A 53 1.66 9.14 -0.83
CA GLY A 53 2.02 9.54 0.54
C GLY A 53 0.98 9.18 1.60
N GLU A 54 0.04 8.27 1.33
CA GLU A 54 -0.86 7.69 2.35
C GLU A 54 -0.13 6.69 3.29
N SER A 55 1.11 7.01 3.67
CA SER A 55 2.07 6.04 4.21
C SER A 55 2.12 5.93 5.74
N ASN A 56 1.05 6.26 6.46
CA ASN A 56 0.88 5.80 7.84
C ASN A 56 0.14 4.45 7.93
N GLU A 57 -0.41 3.95 6.82
CA GLU A 57 -1.14 2.67 6.73
C GLU A 57 -0.29 1.55 6.07
N GLY A 58 0.91 1.89 5.59
CA GLY A 58 1.71 1.05 4.68
C GLY A 58 2.36 -0.20 5.28
N LYS A 59 2.51 -0.33 6.61
CA LYS A 59 3.01 -1.58 7.22
C LYS A 59 2.00 -2.72 7.05
N THR A 60 0.73 -2.42 7.23
CA THR A 60 -0.37 -3.39 7.09
C THR A 60 -0.51 -3.86 5.64
N LEU A 61 -0.34 -2.95 4.68
CA LEU A 61 -0.46 -3.26 3.24
C LEU A 61 0.75 -4.02 2.67
N LYS A 62 1.88 -4.08 3.38
CA LYS A 62 3.04 -4.92 3.02
C LYS A 62 3.03 -6.29 3.69
N ASP A 63 2.18 -6.49 4.71
CA ASP A 63 2.04 -7.79 5.38
C ASP A 63 1.03 -8.66 4.63
N THR A 64 1.54 -9.46 3.69
CA THR A 64 0.75 -10.39 2.87
C THR A 64 -0.06 -11.38 3.73
N THR A 65 0.42 -11.72 4.91
CA THR A 65 -0.29 -12.64 5.83
C THR A 65 -1.49 -11.94 6.46
N MET A 66 -1.33 -10.69 6.89
CA MET A 66 -2.40 -9.87 7.44
C MET A 66 -3.46 -9.55 6.36
N LEU A 67 -3.04 -9.22 5.15
CA LEU A 67 -3.95 -9.00 4.01
C LEU A 67 -4.75 -10.25 3.66
N LYS A 68 -4.11 -11.43 3.65
CA LYS A 68 -4.82 -12.69 3.41
C LYS A 68 -5.94 -12.92 4.44
N ARG A 69 -5.65 -12.73 5.74
CA ARG A 69 -6.65 -12.87 6.79
C ARG A 69 -7.82 -11.89 6.60
N LEU A 70 -7.54 -10.65 6.19
CA LEU A 70 -8.58 -9.66 5.93
C LEU A 70 -9.48 -10.07 4.77
N ASN A 71 -8.90 -10.58 3.68
CA ASN A 71 -9.66 -11.11 2.54
C ASN A 71 -10.48 -12.35 2.91
N ASP A 72 -9.92 -13.25 3.73
CA ASP A 72 -10.65 -14.42 4.20
C ASP A 72 -11.87 -14.00 5.05
N ILE A 73 -11.71 -13.01 5.95
CA ILE A 73 -12.81 -12.49 6.80
C ILE A 73 -13.88 -11.78 5.95
N SER A 74 -13.50 -11.02 4.92
CA SER A 74 -14.46 -10.32 4.07
C SER A 74 -15.31 -11.27 3.22
N ALA A 75 -14.80 -12.47 2.93
CA ALA A 75 -15.54 -13.51 2.19
C ALA A 75 -16.53 -14.32 3.05
N LEU A 76 -16.53 -14.16 4.38
CA LEU A 76 -17.40 -14.92 5.28
C LEU A 76 -18.87 -14.45 5.25
N PRO A 77 -19.81 -15.29 5.72
CA PRO A 77 -21.18 -14.88 6.03
C PRO A 77 -21.21 -13.76 7.09
N ASP A 78 -22.22 -12.88 7.03
CA ASP A 78 -22.34 -11.71 7.91
C ASP A 78 -22.23 -12.07 9.39
N LYS A 79 -22.90 -13.15 9.81
CA LYS A 79 -22.93 -13.58 11.21
C LYS A 79 -21.54 -13.98 11.72
N ASP A 80 -20.76 -14.70 10.92
CA ASP A 80 -19.42 -15.14 11.31
C ASP A 80 -18.46 -13.95 11.36
N ARG A 81 -18.58 -13.04 10.39
CA ARG A 81 -17.81 -11.79 10.35
C ARG A 81 -18.10 -10.91 11.58
N GLU A 82 -19.37 -10.78 11.99
CA GLU A 82 -19.76 -10.01 13.18
C GLU A 82 -19.10 -10.55 14.46
N HIS A 83 -19.12 -11.87 14.66
CA HIS A 83 -18.49 -12.51 15.82
C HIS A 83 -16.96 -12.34 15.84
N ILE A 84 -16.32 -12.41 14.67
CA ILE A 84 -14.88 -12.19 14.53
C ILE A 84 -14.53 -10.76 14.89
N PHE A 85 -15.27 -9.77 14.39
CA PHE A 85 -15.02 -8.36 14.71
C PHE A 85 -15.20 -8.07 16.19
N TYR A 86 -16.27 -8.57 16.81
CA TYR A 86 -16.48 -8.43 18.25
C TYR A 86 -15.29 -8.95 19.08
N THR A 87 -14.74 -10.10 18.67
CA THR A 87 -13.58 -10.72 19.35
C THR A 87 -12.31 -9.90 19.15
N ILE A 88 -12.02 -9.49 17.92
CA ILE A 88 -10.85 -8.67 17.57
C ILE A 88 -10.88 -7.35 18.35
N ASP A 89 -12.03 -6.67 18.38
CA ASP A 89 -12.19 -5.41 19.09
C ASP A 89 -11.95 -5.57 20.60
N GLY A 90 -12.46 -6.66 21.18
CA GLY A 90 -12.21 -7.01 22.58
C GLY A 90 -10.72 -7.22 22.89
N LEU A 91 -10.02 -7.97 22.04
CA LEU A 91 -8.59 -8.24 22.20
C LEU A 91 -7.75 -6.97 22.02
N ILE A 92 -8.05 -6.14 21.02
CA ILE A 92 -7.37 -4.85 20.78
C ILE A 92 -7.55 -3.93 21.99
N LYS A 93 -8.78 -3.82 22.51
CA LYS A 93 -9.07 -3.00 23.69
C LYS A 93 -8.28 -3.50 24.90
N SER A 94 -8.26 -4.81 25.14
CA SER A 94 -7.51 -5.41 26.25
C SER A 94 -6.00 -5.13 26.14
N ALA A 95 -5.41 -5.32 24.95
CA ALA A 95 -3.99 -5.08 24.72
C ALA A 95 -3.61 -3.60 24.93
N LYS A 96 -4.45 -2.66 24.46
CA LYS A 96 -4.23 -1.21 24.68
C LYS A 96 -4.29 -0.84 26.17
N LEU A 97 -5.19 -1.46 26.94
CA LEU A 97 -5.31 -1.23 28.38
C LEU A 97 -4.11 -1.78 29.17
N GLN A 98 -3.51 -2.89 28.73
CA GLN A 98 -2.29 -3.45 29.35
C GLN A 98 -1.02 -2.65 29.06
N ALA A 99 -1.02 -1.81 28.02
CA ALA A 99 0.11 -0.97 27.62
C ALA A 99 0.13 0.42 28.29
N LEU A 100 -0.85 0.70 29.16
CA LEU A 100 -0.93 1.88 30.04
C LEU A 100 -0.32 1.55 31.41
#